data_AF-A0A1V2L597-F1
#
_entry.id   AF-A0A1V2L597-F1
#
_cell.length_a   1.000
_cell.length_b   1.000
_cell.length_c   1.000
_cell.angle_alpha   90.00
_cell.angle_beta   90.00
_cell.angle_gamma   90.00
#
_symmetry.space_group_name_H-M   'P 1'
#
loop_
_entity.id
_entity.type
_entity.pdbx_description
1 polymer ?
#
loop_
_entity_poly.entity_id
_entity_poly.type
_entity_poly.pdbx_seq_one_letter_code
_entity_poly.pdbx_strand_id
1 'polypeptide(L)'
;MSEFQKTKSRSKLAGISDVDATDPESVRALSEKVTKAEEEIKGQELVRRIISELELKSFTNIRCLALGSPCRETNALYQLALLNIVVKRLSVKSVSMFDPVSTPLDIAYFDESGYSHEEADPSSPSSTLYYLPHADLHLTEQLLFEKHPVIMLSNNTITHTDRLLTATLHNQYPTLSLLRHILSKTTNQPCDDGFQAPKKKRRNKPTKFKPLQIDYTAVPTKITEAQMVSFKEFEEGPWLNAFTDISCHTITYE
;
A
#
# COMPACT_ATOMS: atom_id res chain seq x y z
N MET A 1 8.80 -26.73 -2.69
CA MET A 1 9.79 -25.90 -1.97
C MET A 1 10.59 -25.15 -3.02
N SER A 2 10.21 -23.88 -3.26
CA SER A 2 10.85 -23.01 -4.25
C SER A 2 11.86 -22.14 -3.52
N GLU A 3 13.13 -22.21 -3.93
CA GLU A 3 14.20 -21.34 -3.42
C GLU A 3 13.83 -19.88 -3.59
N PHE A 4 13.77 -19.14 -2.48
CA PHE A 4 13.75 -17.69 -2.48
C PHE A 4 15.07 -17.21 -3.10
N GLN A 5 15.00 -16.68 -4.32
CA GLN A 5 16.12 -15.95 -4.91
C GLN A 5 16.39 -14.72 -4.04
N LYS A 6 17.52 -14.74 -3.32
CA LYS A 6 18.06 -13.55 -2.65
C LYS A 6 18.28 -12.45 -3.68
N THR A 7 17.36 -11.51 -3.76
CA THR A 7 17.53 -10.27 -4.51
C THR A 7 18.65 -9.45 -3.88
N LYS A 8 19.48 -8.85 -4.75
CA LYS A 8 20.66 -8.04 -4.41
C LYS A 8 20.39 -7.07 -3.26
N SER A 9 21.28 -7.09 -2.26
CA SER A 9 21.33 -6.16 -1.13
C SER A 9 21.07 -4.73 -1.61
N ARG A 10 19.86 -4.21 -1.32
CA ARG A 10 19.56 -2.79 -1.43
C ARG A 10 20.48 -2.02 -0.48
N SER A 11 20.91 -0.84 -0.91
CA SER A 11 21.92 -0.01 -0.26
C SER A 11 21.64 0.14 1.22
N LYS A 12 22.63 -0.13 2.09
CA LYS A 12 22.53 0.23 3.52
C LYS A 12 22.18 1.70 3.65
N LEU A 13 21.17 2.03 4.46
CA LEU A 13 20.87 3.40 4.81
C LEU A 13 22.12 4.01 5.49
N ALA A 14 22.65 5.10 4.94
CA ALA A 14 23.94 5.64 5.38
C ALA A 14 23.94 5.97 6.88
N GLY A 15 24.83 5.37 7.66
CA GLY A 15 24.90 5.56 9.12
C GLY A 15 24.24 4.44 9.96
N ILE A 16 23.65 3.42 9.33
CA ILE A 16 23.27 2.16 10.00
C ILE A 16 24.24 1.07 9.54
N SER A 17 25.15 0.68 10.43
CA SER A 17 26.19 -0.31 10.13
C SER A 17 25.71 -1.75 10.32
N ASP A 18 24.93 -1.96 11.39
CA ASP A 18 24.39 -3.24 11.82
C ASP A 18 22.87 -3.14 11.97
N VAL A 19 22.16 -4.02 11.26
CA VAL A 19 20.69 -4.05 11.20
C VAL A 19 20.10 -5.06 12.20
N ASP A 20 20.96 -5.84 12.84
CA ASP A 20 20.61 -6.81 13.87
C ASP A 20 20.95 -6.28 15.28
N ALA A 21 21.63 -5.13 15.37
CA ALA A 21 21.93 -4.44 16.62
C ALA A 21 20.67 -3.83 17.23
N THR A 22 20.34 -4.24 18.45
CA THR A 22 19.15 -3.81 19.21
C THR A 22 19.52 -3.02 20.47
N ASP A 23 20.78 -2.60 20.58
CA ASP A 23 21.24 -1.77 21.67
C ASP A 23 20.64 -0.35 21.59
N PRO A 24 20.50 0.38 22.71
CA PRO A 24 19.87 1.70 22.74
C PRO A 24 20.53 2.75 21.83
N GLU A 25 21.83 2.63 21.54
CA GLU A 25 22.52 3.58 20.67
C GLU A 25 22.10 3.37 19.21
N SER A 26 22.03 2.11 18.77
CA SER A 26 21.56 1.73 17.43
C SER A 26 20.09 2.13 17.21
N VAL A 27 19.21 1.89 18.19
CA VAL A 27 17.79 2.29 18.10
C VAL A 27 17.66 3.82 18.07
N ARG A 28 18.43 4.55 18.90
CA ARG A 28 18.47 6.01 18.87
C ARG A 28 18.93 6.55 17.51
N ALA A 29 19.95 5.94 16.90
CA ALA A 29 20.43 6.34 15.58
C ALA A 29 19.35 6.18 14.49
N LEU A 30 18.56 5.11 14.52
CA LEU A 30 17.39 4.96 13.64
C LEU A 30 16.30 6.00 13.97
N SER A 31 16.02 6.23 15.26
CA SER A 31 15.03 7.22 15.71
C SER A 31 15.35 8.65 15.24
N GLU A 32 16.62 9.06 15.27
CA GLU A 32 17.07 10.34 14.74
C GLU A 32 16.81 10.47 13.23
N LYS A 33 17.00 9.38 12.48
CA LYS A 33 16.72 9.34 11.03
C LYS A 33 15.24 9.42 10.72
N VAL A 34 14.41 8.68 11.46
CA VAL A 34 12.95 8.74 11.31
C VAL A 34 12.46 10.14 11.66
N THR A 35 12.93 10.72 12.77
CA THR A 35 12.58 12.09 13.18
C THR A 35 12.96 13.10 12.10
N LYS A 36 14.15 12.97 11.51
CA LYS A 36 14.56 13.84 10.40
C LYS A 36 13.63 13.70 9.19
N ALA A 37 13.27 12.47 8.81
CA ALA A 37 12.33 12.23 7.71
C ALA A 37 10.93 12.80 8.01
N GLU A 38 10.45 12.70 9.26
CA GLU A 38 9.20 13.33 9.70
C GLU A 38 9.25 14.85 9.53
N GLU A 39 10.33 15.50 9.96
CA GLU A 39 10.52 16.94 9.86
C GLU A 39 10.54 17.42 8.40
N GLU A 40 11.12 16.63 7.49
CA GLU A 40 11.17 16.94 6.06
C GLU A 40 9.79 16.87 5.38
N ILE A 41 8.91 15.97 5.83
CA ILE A 41 7.61 15.72 5.19
C ILE A 41 6.41 16.36 5.88
N LYS A 42 6.46 16.65 7.19
CA LYS A 42 5.29 17.11 7.97
C LYS A 42 4.59 18.36 7.42
N GLY A 43 5.35 19.24 6.76
CA GLY A 43 4.84 20.50 6.21
C GLY A 43 4.36 20.42 4.76
N GLN A 44 4.52 19.26 4.13
CA GLN A 44 4.29 19.08 2.70
C GLN A 44 2.81 18.91 2.40
N GLU A 45 2.41 19.38 1.21
CA GLU A 45 1.01 19.35 0.79
C GLU A 45 0.45 17.93 0.71
N LEU A 46 1.26 16.97 0.25
CA LEU A 46 0.92 15.54 0.27
C LEU A 46 0.44 15.08 1.64
N VAL A 47 1.25 15.33 2.67
CA VAL A 47 0.96 14.89 4.05
C VAL A 47 -0.29 15.57 4.57
N ARG A 48 -0.47 16.87 4.31
CA ARG A 48 -1.70 17.58 4.67
C ARG A 48 -2.93 16.95 4.02
N ARG A 49 -2.85 16.63 2.72
CA ARG A 49 -3.97 16.05 1.98
C ARG A 49 -4.31 14.64 2.46
N ILE A 50 -3.31 13.81 2.77
CA ILE A 50 -3.51 12.50 3.39
C ILE A 50 -4.20 12.65 4.74
N ILE A 51 -3.69 13.53 5.61
CA ILE A 51 -4.28 13.75 6.94
C ILE A 51 -5.73 14.22 6.82
N SER A 52 -6.01 15.23 5.98
CA SER A 52 -7.37 15.72 5.78
C SER A 52 -8.32 14.66 5.24
N GLU A 53 -7.88 13.78 4.35
CA GLU A 53 -8.71 12.67 3.87
C GLU A 53 -8.98 11.64 4.99
N LEU A 54 -7.98 11.34 5.81
CA LEU A 54 -8.12 10.39 6.92
C LEU A 54 -8.94 10.95 8.10
N GLU A 55 -8.90 12.26 8.35
CA GLU A 55 -9.73 12.94 9.37
C GLU A 55 -11.23 12.79 9.10
N LEU A 56 -11.62 12.58 7.84
CA LEU A 56 -13.01 12.34 7.44
C LEU A 56 -13.47 10.90 7.70
N LYS A 57 -12.56 10.01 8.11
CA LYS A 57 -12.84 8.59 8.33
C LYS A 57 -12.83 8.26 9.82
N SER A 58 -13.63 7.26 10.20
CA SER A 58 -13.69 6.79 11.58
C SER A 58 -12.91 5.48 11.72
N PHE A 59 -11.76 5.53 12.37
CA PHE A 59 -10.98 4.37 12.78
C PHE A 59 -10.29 4.66 14.12
N THR A 60 -9.98 3.61 14.87
CA THR A 60 -9.27 3.75 16.15
C THR A 60 -7.93 3.03 16.15
N ASN A 61 -7.69 2.15 15.17
CA ASN A 61 -6.50 1.32 15.11
C ASN A 61 -5.86 1.44 13.72
N ILE A 62 -4.55 1.22 13.65
CA ILE A 62 -3.83 1.06 12.38
C ILE A 62 -3.21 -0.34 12.33
N ARG A 63 -3.37 -1.01 11.19
CA ARG A 63 -2.65 -2.24 10.83
C ARG A 63 -1.71 -1.91 9.68
N CYS A 64 -0.42 -1.83 9.96
CA CYS A 64 0.62 -1.59 8.95
C CYS A 64 1.16 -2.92 8.44
N LEU A 65 1.06 -3.14 7.13
CA LEU A 65 1.58 -4.32 6.44
C LEU A 65 2.48 -3.88 5.29
N ALA A 66 3.49 -4.68 4.95
CA ALA A 66 4.37 -4.41 3.81
C ALA A 66 4.99 -2.99 3.85
N LEU A 67 5.57 -2.61 4.99
CA LEU A 67 6.26 -1.33 5.16
C LEU A 67 7.65 -1.33 4.49
N GLY A 68 8.26 -2.50 4.35
CA GLY A 68 9.69 -2.67 4.12
C GLY A 68 10.49 -2.57 5.43
N SER A 69 11.82 -2.39 5.29
CA SER A 69 12.75 -2.24 6.42
C SER A 69 13.25 -0.79 6.50
N PRO A 70 12.74 0.03 7.44
CA PRO A 70 13.15 1.43 7.62
C PRO A 70 14.65 1.63 7.83
N CYS A 71 15.33 0.68 8.48
CA CYS A 71 16.78 0.75 8.68
C CYS A 71 17.60 0.43 7.42
N ARG A 72 16.99 -0.22 6.41
CA ARG A 72 17.64 -0.59 5.15
C ARG A 72 17.24 0.30 3.98
N GLU A 73 15.99 0.73 3.93
CA GLU A 73 15.39 1.34 2.75
C GLU A 73 14.87 2.75 3.05
N THR A 74 15.33 3.73 2.27
CA THR A 74 14.86 5.11 2.39
C THR A 74 13.35 5.24 2.19
N ASN A 75 12.75 4.44 1.30
CA ASN A 75 11.31 4.47 1.08
C ASN A 75 10.54 4.01 2.31
N ALA A 76 10.95 2.89 2.92
CA ALA A 76 10.37 2.40 4.16
C ALA A 76 10.55 3.39 5.31
N LEU A 77 11.70 4.10 5.37
CA LEU A 77 11.94 5.16 6.35
C LEU A 77 10.92 6.30 6.21
N TYR A 78 10.67 6.80 5.00
CA TYR A 78 9.67 7.85 4.77
C TYR A 78 8.23 7.37 4.99
N GLN A 79 7.93 6.11 4.66
CA GLN A 79 6.61 5.53 4.92
C GLN A 79 6.35 5.36 6.43
N LEU A 80 7.39 5.03 7.20
CA LEU A 80 7.33 5.01 8.67
C LEU A 80 7.15 6.43 9.23
N ALA A 81 7.88 7.41 8.69
CA ALA A 81 7.72 8.81 9.09
C ALA A 81 6.28 9.31 8.83
N LEU A 82 5.69 8.96 7.68
CA LEU A 82 4.30 9.27 7.37
C LEU A 82 3.35 8.62 8.38
N LEU A 83 3.55 7.32 8.69
CA LEU A 83 2.75 6.61 9.69
C LEU A 83 2.81 7.30 11.05
N ASN A 84 4.01 7.68 11.52
CA ASN A 84 4.19 8.39 12.79
C ASN A 84 3.41 9.71 12.81
N ILE A 85 3.41 10.47 11.71
CA ILE A 85 2.63 11.70 11.60
C ILE A 85 1.14 11.40 11.68
N VAL A 86 0.64 10.39 10.96
CA VAL A 86 -0.77 9.97 11.00
C VAL A 86 -1.19 9.60 12.42
N VAL A 87 -0.40 8.77 13.11
CA VAL A 87 -0.66 8.34 14.50
C VAL A 87 -0.73 9.53 15.45
N LYS A 88 0.24 10.45 15.38
CA LYS A 88 0.30 11.65 16.23
C LYS A 88 -0.88 12.60 16.00
N ARG A 89 -1.38 12.69 14.76
CA ARG A 89 -2.45 13.64 14.40
C ARG A 89 -3.85 13.10 14.65
N LEU A 90 -4.06 11.79 14.45
CA LEU A 90 -5.40 11.19 14.46
C LEU A 90 -5.76 10.47 15.75
N SER A 91 -4.95 10.58 16.81
CA SER A 91 -5.24 10.02 18.14
C SER A 91 -5.59 8.53 18.09
N VAL A 92 -4.81 7.76 17.32
CA VAL A 92 -4.97 6.31 17.14
C VAL A 92 -4.68 5.60 18.47
N LYS A 93 -5.50 4.62 18.85
CA LYS A 93 -5.36 3.86 20.10
C LYS A 93 -4.26 2.80 20.03
N SER A 94 -4.15 2.11 18.90
CA SER A 94 -3.15 1.07 18.71
C SER A 94 -2.66 1.00 17.28
N VAL A 95 -1.39 0.66 17.14
CA VAL A 95 -0.72 0.43 15.86
C VAL A 95 -0.09 -0.95 15.95
N SER A 96 -0.44 -1.81 15.02
CA SER A 96 0.19 -3.12 14.86
C SER A 96 0.88 -3.18 13.50
N MET A 97 2.03 -3.83 13.46
CA MET A 97 2.92 -3.86 12.30
C MET A 97 3.36 -5.28 12.00
N PHE A 98 3.41 -5.61 10.72
CA PHE A 98 4.09 -6.81 10.28
C PHE A 98 4.66 -6.66 8.87
N ASP A 99 5.91 -7.04 8.74
CA ASP A 99 6.56 -7.24 7.46
C ASP A 99 7.65 -8.30 7.62
N PRO A 100 7.64 -9.40 6.85
CA PRO A 100 8.67 -10.43 6.88
C PRO A 100 10.09 -9.92 6.64
N VAL A 101 10.26 -8.74 6.03
CA VAL A 101 11.59 -8.14 5.78
C VAL A 101 12.11 -7.29 6.94
N SER A 102 11.31 -7.08 7.99
CA SER A 102 11.71 -6.33 9.19
C SER A 102 12.95 -6.94 9.83
N THR A 103 13.90 -6.11 10.23
CA THR A 103 15.09 -6.55 10.95
C THR A 103 14.91 -6.46 12.46
N PRO A 104 15.79 -7.08 13.27
CA PRO A 104 15.76 -6.89 14.72
C PRO A 104 15.83 -5.43 15.14
N LEU A 105 16.64 -4.59 14.46
CA LEU A 105 16.68 -3.15 14.71
C LEU A 105 15.35 -2.45 14.39
N ASP A 106 14.69 -2.80 13.28
CA ASP A 106 13.37 -2.24 12.95
C ASP A 106 12.34 -2.59 14.04
N ILE A 107 12.32 -3.85 14.47
CA ILE A 107 11.39 -4.35 15.51
C ILE A 107 11.66 -3.65 16.85
N ALA A 108 12.93 -3.53 17.26
CA ALA A 108 13.29 -2.83 18.48
C ALA A 108 12.84 -1.36 18.48
N TYR A 109 12.93 -0.67 17.32
CA TYR A 109 12.40 0.68 17.16
C TYR A 109 10.86 0.72 17.24
N PHE A 110 10.16 -0.26 16.65
CA PHE A 110 8.69 -0.34 16.74
C PHE A 110 8.24 -0.49 18.19
N ASP A 111 8.89 -1.37 18.95
CA ASP A 111 8.60 -1.60 20.36
C ASP A 111 8.81 -0.32 21.20
N GLU A 112 9.93 0.40 20.98
CA GLU A 112 10.20 1.68 21.67
C GLU A 112 9.17 2.77 21.29
N SER A 113 8.66 2.72 20.06
CA SER A 113 7.62 3.64 19.55
C SER A 113 6.21 3.28 20.04
N GLY A 114 6.06 2.18 20.79
CA GLY A 114 4.77 1.70 21.29
C GLY A 114 3.91 1.00 20.24
N TYR A 115 4.51 0.51 19.15
CA TYR A 115 3.84 -0.27 18.11
C TYR A 115 4.02 -1.75 18.39
N SER A 116 2.96 -2.55 18.23
CA SER A 116 3.10 -4.01 18.37
C SER A 116 3.58 -4.63 17.06
N HIS A 117 4.54 -5.55 17.14
CA HIS A 117 4.96 -6.36 16.01
C HIS A 117 4.28 -7.73 16.05
N GLU A 118 3.21 -7.91 15.27
CA GLU A 118 2.36 -9.09 15.33
C GLU A 118 2.04 -9.60 13.92
N GLU A 119 2.35 -10.85 13.61
CA GLU A 119 1.96 -11.46 12.34
C GLU A 119 0.44 -11.59 12.19
N ALA A 120 -0.25 -11.86 13.30
CA ALA A 120 -1.71 -11.94 13.32
C ALA A 120 -2.36 -10.55 13.13
N ASP A 121 -3.49 -10.52 12.43
CA ASP A 121 -4.29 -9.31 12.30
C ASP A 121 -5.09 -9.00 13.57
N PRO A 122 -5.40 -7.71 13.81
CA PRO A 122 -6.21 -7.29 14.94
C PRO A 122 -7.64 -7.84 14.86
N SER A 123 -8.26 -8.04 16.01
CA SER A 123 -9.62 -8.60 16.14
C SER A 123 -10.74 -7.67 15.64
N SER A 124 -10.45 -6.42 15.29
CA SER A 124 -11.46 -5.40 14.91
C SER A 124 -11.18 -4.75 13.55
N PRO A 125 -11.39 -5.47 12.42
CA PRO A 125 -11.10 -4.97 11.07
C PRO A 125 -11.92 -3.73 10.69
N SER A 126 -13.17 -3.63 11.15
CA SER A 126 -14.10 -2.54 10.80
C SER A 126 -13.73 -1.17 11.38
N SER A 127 -12.89 -1.12 12.42
CA SER A 127 -12.38 0.11 13.03
C SER A 127 -10.89 0.31 12.79
N THR A 128 -10.34 -0.38 11.78
CA THR A 128 -8.91 -0.40 11.48
C THR A 128 -8.63 0.22 10.12
N LEU A 129 -7.73 1.21 10.10
CA LEU A 129 -7.08 1.65 8.87
C LEU A 129 -5.97 0.64 8.54
N TYR A 130 -6.07 0.02 7.38
CA TYR A 130 -4.98 -0.82 6.87
C TYR A 130 -4.00 0.05 6.07
N TYR A 131 -2.74 0.10 6.50
CA TYR A 131 -1.69 0.86 5.85
C TYR A 131 -0.74 -0.10 5.12
N LEU A 132 -0.73 -0.04 3.78
CA LEU A 132 -0.04 -0.99 2.91
C LEU A 132 0.77 -0.28 1.81
N PRO A 133 1.85 0.43 2.14
CA PRO A 133 2.55 1.28 1.19
C PRO A 133 3.31 0.52 0.10
N HIS A 134 3.75 -0.72 0.37
CA HIS A 134 4.52 -1.55 -0.55
C HIS A 134 3.95 -2.96 -0.70
N ALA A 135 2.65 -3.13 -0.48
CA ALA A 135 2.01 -4.43 -0.66
C ALA A 135 2.02 -4.83 -2.13
N ASP A 136 2.29 -6.11 -2.38
CA ASP A 136 2.07 -6.68 -3.70
C ASP A 136 0.58 -7.00 -3.93
N LEU A 137 0.27 -7.39 -5.17
CA LEU A 137 -1.10 -7.78 -5.55
C LEU A 137 -1.60 -8.97 -4.73
N HIS A 138 -0.71 -9.89 -4.32
CA HIS A 138 -1.13 -11.09 -3.61
C HIS A 138 -1.55 -10.77 -2.18
N LEU A 139 -0.76 -9.99 -1.45
CA LEU A 139 -1.09 -9.53 -0.11
C LEU A 139 -2.38 -8.70 -0.11
N THR A 140 -2.53 -7.80 -1.09
CA THR A 140 -3.72 -6.96 -1.20
C THR A 140 -4.97 -7.79 -1.52
N GLU A 141 -4.87 -8.76 -2.44
CA GLU A 141 -5.96 -9.71 -2.73
C GLU A 141 -6.39 -10.49 -1.49
N GLN A 142 -5.42 -11.06 -0.77
CA GLN A 142 -5.68 -11.84 0.44
C GLN A 142 -6.34 -10.98 1.51
N LEU A 143 -5.84 -9.76 1.73
CA LEU A 143 -6.42 -8.84 2.70
C LEU A 143 -7.89 -8.52 2.36
N LEU A 144 -8.15 -8.17 1.10
CA LEU A 144 -9.50 -7.84 0.64
C LEU A 144 -10.49 -9.02 0.81
N PHE A 145 -10.02 -10.23 0.51
CA PHE A 145 -10.82 -11.45 0.60
C PHE A 145 -11.06 -11.90 2.05
N GLU A 146 -10.04 -11.86 2.90
CA GLU A 146 -10.14 -12.42 4.26
C GLU A 146 -10.67 -11.41 5.28
N LYS A 147 -10.23 -10.16 5.19
CA LYS A 147 -10.41 -9.16 6.26
C LYS A 147 -11.43 -8.09 5.95
N HIS A 148 -11.82 -7.94 4.69
CA HIS A 148 -12.82 -6.99 4.24
C HIS A 148 -12.54 -5.56 4.79
N PRO A 149 -11.34 -5.00 4.53
CA PRO A 149 -10.93 -3.71 5.08
C PRO A 149 -11.83 -2.58 4.55
N VAL A 150 -12.42 -1.81 5.47
CA VAL A 150 -13.27 -0.66 5.11
C VAL A 150 -12.44 0.54 4.65
N ILE A 151 -11.26 0.74 5.23
CA ILE A 151 -10.36 1.85 4.93
C ILE A 151 -8.96 1.30 4.69
N MET A 152 -8.35 1.68 3.57
CA MET A 152 -6.95 1.36 3.28
C MET A 152 -6.19 2.60 2.83
N LEU A 153 -4.97 2.79 3.32
CA LEU A 153 -3.99 3.70 2.74
C LEU A 153 -2.91 2.84 2.09
N SER A 154 -2.99 2.67 0.77
CA SER A 154 -2.26 1.64 0.03
C SER A 154 -1.86 2.09 -1.38
N ASN A 155 -1.22 1.19 -2.14
CA ASN A 155 -1.00 1.37 -3.57
C ASN A 155 -2.31 1.67 -4.31
N ASN A 156 -2.26 2.59 -5.28
CA ASN A 156 -3.38 2.94 -6.13
C ASN A 156 -3.80 1.73 -6.95
N THR A 157 -4.98 1.18 -6.63
CA THR A 157 -5.45 -0.08 -7.20
C THR A 157 -5.50 -0.04 -8.73
N ILE A 158 -5.84 1.10 -9.34
CA ILE A 158 -5.93 1.22 -10.79
C ILE A 158 -4.55 1.12 -11.43
N THR A 159 -3.60 1.97 -11.01
CA THR A 159 -2.24 2.00 -11.58
C THR A 159 -1.43 0.75 -11.23
N HIS A 160 -1.63 0.21 -10.03
CA HIS A 160 -0.92 -0.97 -9.55
C HIS A 160 -1.32 -2.25 -10.32
N THR A 161 -2.56 -2.32 -10.80
CA THR A 161 -3.08 -3.46 -11.57
C THR A 161 -2.96 -3.31 -13.09
N ASP A 162 -2.67 -2.10 -13.60
CA ASP A 162 -2.69 -1.78 -15.04
C ASP A 162 -1.69 -2.58 -15.89
N ARG A 163 -0.68 -3.16 -15.24
CA ARG A 163 0.33 -4.03 -15.88
C ARG A 163 -0.23 -5.38 -16.31
N LEU A 164 -1.40 -5.77 -15.80
CA LEU A 164 -2.06 -7.03 -16.10
C LEU A 164 -3.27 -6.80 -17.00
N LEU A 165 -3.45 -7.68 -17.98
CA LEU A 165 -4.69 -7.73 -18.75
C LEU A 165 -5.86 -8.03 -17.81
N THR A 166 -7.02 -7.44 -18.07
CA THR A 166 -8.22 -7.58 -17.22
C THR A 166 -8.58 -9.06 -16.95
N ALA A 167 -8.45 -9.94 -17.96
CA ALA A 167 -8.67 -11.38 -17.80
C ALA A 167 -7.64 -12.06 -16.88
N THR A 168 -6.36 -11.67 -16.99
CA THR A 168 -5.29 -12.20 -16.12
C THR A 168 -5.50 -11.75 -14.68
N LEU A 169 -5.80 -10.45 -14.48
CA LEU A 169 -6.12 -9.91 -13.18
C LEU A 169 -7.30 -10.64 -12.54
N HIS A 170 -8.40 -10.82 -13.28
CA HIS A 170 -9.58 -11.55 -12.76
C HIS A 170 -9.27 -12.99 -12.37
N ASN A 171 -8.47 -13.71 -13.16
CA ASN A 171 -8.19 -15.12 -12.89
C ASN A 171 -7.24 -15.32 -11.70
N GLN A 172 -6.30 -14.40 -11.48
CA GLN A 172 -5.29 -14.53 -10.41
C GLN A 172 -5.69 -13.79 -9.13
N TYR A 173 -6.39 -12.67 -9.27
CA TYR A 173 -6.75 -11.73 -8.21
C TYR A 173 -8.22 -11.26 -8.41
N PRO A 174 -9.19 -12.16 -8.24
CA PRO A 174 -10.60 -11.88 -8.54
C PRO A 174 -11.17 -10.71 -7.72
N THR A 175 -10.78 -10.58 -6.45
CA THR A 175 -11.27 -9.52 -5.56
C THR A 175 -10.71 -8.15 -5.96
N LEU A 176 -9.41 -8.07 -6.24
CA LEU A 176 -8.78 -6.86 -6.78
C LEU A 176 -9.35 -6.50 -8.14
N SER A 177 -9.66 -7.49 -8.99
CA SER A 177 -10.31 -7.25 -10.28
C SER A 177 -11.70 -6.63 -10.10
N LEU A 178 -12.50 -7.14 -9.15
CA LEU A 178 -13.79 -6.56 -8.79
C LEU A 178 -13.63 -5.13 -8.26
N LEU A 179 -12.70 -4.90 -7.33
CA LEU A 179 -12.43 -3.57 -6.78
C LEU A 179 -12.04 -2.57 -7.88
N ARG A 180 -11.09 -2.94 -8.76
CA ARG A 180 -10.68 -2.13 -9.93
C ARG A 180 -11.88 -1.82 -10.83
N HIS A 181 -12.73 -2.83 -11.10
CA HIS A 181 -13.92 -2.66 -11.93
C HIS A 181 -14.89 -1.63 -11.33
N ILE A 182 -15.16 -1.70 -10.03
CA ILE A 182 -16.02 -0.74 -9.32
C ILE A 182 -15.39 0.65 -9.36
N LEU A 183 -14.11 0.77 -9.01
CA LEU A 183 -13.40 2.06 -8.99
C LEU A 183 -13.38 2.74 -10.37
N SER A 184 -13.20 1.98 -11.46
CA SER A 184 -13.19 2.51 -12.83
C SER A 184 -14.52 3.14 -13.25
N LYS A 185 -15.65 2.63 -12.73
CA LYS A 185 -16.98 3.20 -12.98
C LYS A 185 -17.16 4.52 -12.25
N THR A 186 -16.65 4.62 -11.03
CA THR A 186 -16.78 5.81 -10.18
C THR A 186 -15.90 6.97 -10.68
N THR A 187 -14.73 6.68 -11.24
CA THR A 187 -13.76 7.71 -11.66
C THR A 187 -13.96 8.22 -13.09
N ASN A 188 -14.96 7.73 -13.84
CA ASN A 188 -15.13 8.01 -15.28
C ASN A 188 -13.85 7.76 -16.13
N GLN A 189 -12.88 7.00 -15.61
CA GLN A 189 -11.73 6.58 -16.39
C GLN A 189 -12.16 5.42 -17.29
N PRO A 190 -12.05 5.55 -18.63
CA PRO A 190 -12.34 4.43 -19.50
C PRO A 190 -11.42 3.26 -19.14
N CYS A 191 -12.03 2.07 -18.98
CA CYS A 191 -11.32 0.80 -18.92
C CYS A 191 -10.70 0.55 -20.30
N ASP A 192 -9.51 1.11 -20.56
CA ASP A 192 -8.71 0.77 -21.72
C ASP A 192 -8.00 -0.56 -21.40
N ASP A 193 -8.31 -1.62 -22.16
CA ASP A 193 -7.78 -2.97 -21.94
C ASP A 193 -6.27 -3.09 -22.29
N GLY A 194 -5.54 -1.98 -22.34
CA GLY A 194 -4.12 -1.89 -22.67
C GLY A 194 -3.76 -2.41 -24.06
N PHE A 195 -4.75 -2.79 -24.87
CA PHE A 195 -4.53 -3.48 -26.14
C PHE A 195 -4.38 -2.46 -27.28
N GLN A 196 -3.19 -1.87 -27.41
CA GLN A 196 -2.82 -1.20 -28.66
C GLN A 196 -2.44 -2.26 -29.70
N ALA A 197 -3.36 -2.57 -30.61
CA ALA A 197 -3.07 -3.44 -31.74
C ALA A 197 -1.84 -2.88 -32.50
N PRO A 198 -0.77 -3.68 -32.73
CA PRO A 198 0.37 -3.21 -33.49
C PRO A 198 -0.10 -2.77 -34.88
N LYS A 199 0.32 -1.58 -35.33
CA LYS A 199 -0.03 -1.02 -36.65
C LYS A 199 0.46 -1.94 -37.77
N LYS A 200 -0.33 -2.96 -38.12
CA LYS A 200 -0.04 -3.85 -39.25
C LYS A 200 -0.50 -3.18 -40.54
N LYS A 201 0.40 -3.16 -41.53
CA LYS A 201 0.10 -2.81 -42.92
C LYS A 201 -1.15 -3.59 -43.38
N ARG A 202 -2.10 -2.83 -43.93
CA ARG A 202 -3.43 -3.22 -44.41
C ARG A 202 -3.55 -4.68 -44.84
N ARG A 203 -4.30 -5.47 -44.07
CA ARG A 203 -5.06 -6.62 -44.55
C ARG A 203 -6.52 -6.42 -44.15
N ASN A 204 -7.39 -6.32 -45.14
CA ASN A 204 -8.83 -6.13 -44.98
C ASN A 204 -9.46 -7.36 -44.31
N LYS A 205 -9.58 -7.32 -42.98
CA LYS A 205 -10.59 -8.05 -42.21
C LYS A 205 -10.80 -7.27 -40.91
N PRO A 206 -11.99 -6.69 -40.66
CA PRO A 206 -12.28 -6.12 -39.36
C PRO A 206 -12.48 -7.29 -38.40
N THR A 207 -11.42 -7.75 -37.75
CA THR A 207 -11.55 -8.52 -36.51
C THR A 207 -12.16 -7.58 -35.49
N LYS A 208 -13.49 -7.61 -35.35
CA LYS A 208 -14.19 -6.94 -34.27
C LYS A 208 -13.67 -7.55 -32.97
N PHE A 209 -12.77 -6.85 -32.30
CA PHE A 209 -12.37 -7.19 -30.94
C PHE A 209 -13.65 -7.16 -30.09
N LYS A 210 -14.03 -8.32 -29.56
CA LYS A 210 -15.08 -8.40 -28.54
C LYS A 210 -14.35 -8.36 -27.20
N PRO A 211 -14.51 -7.31 -26.38
CA PRO A 211 -13.97 -7.33 -25.03
C PRO A 211 -14.53 -8.55 -24.29
N LEU A 212 -13.69 -9.23 -23.52
CA LEU A 212 -14.11 -10.38 -22.73
C LEU A 212 -15.12 -9.87 -21.69
N GLN A 213 -16.35 -10.37 -21.74
CA GLN A 213 -17.33 -10.09 -20.69
C GLN A 213 -16.96 -10.93 -19.47
N ILE A 214 -16.36 -10.28 -18.48
CA ILE A 214 -16.04 -10.90 -17.20
C ILE A 214 -17.28 -10.85 -16.32
N ASP A 215 -17.63 -12.00 -15.74
CA ASP A 215 -18.72 -12.10 -14.79
C ASP A 215 -18.21 -11.87 -13.37
N TYR A 216 -18.39 -10.64 -12.89
CA TYR A 216 -18.01 -10.24 -11.54
C TYR A 216 -18.98 -10.72 -10.46
N THR A 217 -20.14 -11.29 -10.82
CA THR A 217 -21.14 -11.76 -9.83
C THR A 217 -20.72 -13.04 -9.12
N ALA A 218 -19.76 -13.78 -9.69
CA ALA A 218 -19.20 -15.00 -9.13
C ALA A 218 -18.02 -14.77 -8.17
N VAL A 219 -17.55 -13.52 -8.01
CA VAL A 219 -16.47 -13.20 -7.06
C VAL A 219 -17.01 -13.32 -5.64
N PRO A 220 -16.39 -14.13 -4.75
CA PRO A 220 -16.95 -14.39 -3.42
C PRO A 220 -17.03 -13.14 -2.52
N THR A 221 -16.12 -12.19 -2.72
CA THR A 221 -16.05 -10.96 -1.93
C THR A 221 -17.17 -10.02 -2.31
N LYS A 222 -17.96 -9.61 -1.32
CA LYS A 222 -19.18 -8.81 -1.51
C LYS A 222 -18.92 -7.30 -1.52
N ILE A 223 -17.97 -6.83 -2.32
CA ILE A 223 -17.74 -5.38 -2.45
C ILE A 223 -18.92 -4.76 -3.21
N THR A 224 -19.64 -3.84 -2.55
CA THR A 224 -20.81 -3.16 -3.13
C THR A 224 -20.45 -1.80 -3.70
N GLU A 225 -19.58 -1.07 -3.02
CA GLU A 225 -19.15 0.26 -3.41
C GLU A 225 -17.69 0.49 -3.02
N ALA A 226 -16.99 1.28 -3.83
CA ALA A 226 -15.62 1.67 -3.53
C ALA A 226 -15.32 3.08 -4.05
N GLN A 227 -14.55 3.82 -3.26
CA GLN A 227 -14.01 5.12 -3.62
C GLN A 227 -12.49 5.11 -3.39
N MET A 228 -11.77 5.85 -4.23
CA MET A 228 -10.32 5.99 -4.12
C MET A 228 -9.93 7.45 -4.32
N VAL A 229 -9.21 8.00 -3.35
CA VAL A 229 -8.54 9.29 -3.45
C VAL A 229 -7.05 9.01 -3.70
N SER A 230 -6.55 9.37 -4.88
CA SER A 230 -5.15 9.23 -5.22
C SER A 230 -4.36 10.46 -4.78
N PHE A 231 -3.11 10.25 -4.37
CA PHE A 231 -2.17 11.33 -4.04
C PHE A 231 -0.96 11.34 -4.99
N LYS A 232 -1.13 10.79 -6.19
CA LYS A 232 -0.08 10.59 -7.19
C LYS A 232 0.52 11.91 -7.70
N GLU A 233 -0.20 13.01 -7.58
CA GLU A 233 0.28 14.34 -7.96
C GLU A 233 1.47 14.85 -7.11
N PHE A 234 1.86 14.14 -6.05
CA PHE A 234 2.99 14.48 -5.18
C PHE A 234 4.16 13.50 -5.30
N GLU A 235 4.45 13.08 -6.53
CA GLU A 235 5.52 12.13 -6.86
C GLU A 235 6.94 12.63 -6.56
N GLU A 236 7.15 13.95 -6.50
CA GLU A 236 8.48 14.55 -6.34
C GLU A 236 8.66 15.19 -4.96
N GLY A 237 9.75 14.82 -4.27
CA GLY A 237 10.14 15.39 -2.99
C GLY A 237 11.38 14.73 -2.39
N PRO A 238 11.83 15.15 -1.18
CA PRO A 238 12.94 14.49 -0.47
C PRO A 238 12.71 12.99 -0.22
N TRP A 239 11.44 12.56 -0.27
CA TRP A 239 10.99 11.17 -0.13
C TRP A 239 11.20 10.27 -1.36
N LEU A 240 11.89 10.75 -2.40
CA LEU A 240 12.12 9.99 -3.65
C LEU A 240 10.79 9.42 -4.18
N ASN A 241 10.72 8.11 -4.39
CA ASN A 241 9.53 7.41 -4.86
C ASN A 241 8.75 6.72 -3.73
N ALA A 242 8.95 7.10 -2.47
CA ALA A 242 8.25 6.50 -1.34
C ALA A 242 6.73 6.59 -1.52
N PHE A 243 6.22 7.75 -1.96
CA PHE A 243 4.79 8.06 -2.01
C PHE A 243 4.17 8.04 -3.44
N THR A 244 4.93 7.64 -4.45
CA THR A 244 4.53 7.72 -5.88
C THR A 244 3.18 7.08 -6.20
N ASP A 245 2.79 6.03 -5.49
CA ASP A 245 1.59 5.25 -5.80
C ASP A 245 0.60 5.22 -4.62
N ILE A 246 0.72 6.13 -3.64
CA ILE A 246 -0.13 6.11 -2.46
C ILE A 246 -1.55 6.63 -2.74
N SER A 247 -2.55 5.99 -2.14
CA SER A 247 -3.96 6.34 -2.27
C SER A 247 -4.76 5.86 -1.07
N CYS A 248 -5.84 6.59 -0.77
CA CYS A 248 -6.80 6.22 0.27
C CYS A 248 -8.01 5.56 -0.38
N HIS A 249 -8.34 4.34 0.02
CA HIS A 249 -9.52 3.59 -0.39
C HIS A 249 -10.57 3.62 0.72
N THR A 250 -11.83 3.77 0.34
CA THR A 250 -12.99 3.50 1.20
C THR A 250 -13.84 2.45 0.51
N ILE A 251 -14.09 1.32 1.17
CA ILE A 251 -14.74 0.15 0.59
C ILE A 251 -15.94 -0.22 1.46
N THR A 252 -17.08 -0.44 0.79
CA THR A 252 -18.32 -0.91 1.41
C THR A 252 -18.55 -2.36 1.01
N TYR A 253 -18.97 -3.17 1.97
CA TYR A 253 -19.29 -4.58 1.80
C TYR A 253 -20.78 -4.83 2.11
N GLU A 254 -21.38 -5.86 1.50
CA GLU A 254 -22.73 -6.36 1.85
C GLU A 254 -22.72 -7.23 3.12
#